data_AF-A0A960DM35-F1
#
_entry.id   AF-A0A960DM35-F1
#
_cell.length_a   1.000
_cell.length_b   1.000
_cell.length_c   1.000
_cell.angle_alpha   90.00
_cell.angle_beta   90.00
_cell.angle_gamma   90.00
#
_symmetry.space_group_name_H-M   'P 1'
#
loop_
_entity.id
_entity.type
_entity.pdbx_description
1 polymer ?
#
loop_
_entity_poly.entity_id
_entity_poly.type
_entity_poly.pdbx_seq_one_letter_code
_entity_poly.pdbx_strand_id
1 'polypeptide(L)'
;DGIPADSRGALRGYEWLADRLADQESVDKVERLRPIAEELGCTLAQLSIAWCAANPHVSTVITGASRASQVTDNFGAIDVLPMLTPDVLARIESAIA
;
A
#
# COMPACT_ATOMS: atom_id res chain seq x y z
N ASP A 1 -12.92 -5.52 -0.51
CA ASP A 1 -13.48 -5.03 -1.79
C ASP A 1 -13.06 -5.76 -3.07
N GLY A 2 -12.46 -6.96 -3.01
CA GLY A 2 -12.18 -7.77 -4.22
C GLY A 2 -11.21 -7.13 -5.22
N ILE A 3 -11.12 -7.71 -6.43
CA ILE A 3 -10.25 -7.22 -7.51
C ILE A 3 -11.01 -6.19 -8.37
N PRO A 4 -10.55 -4.94 -8.48
CA PRO A 4 -11.20 -3.93 -9.31
C PRO A 4 -11.12 -4.27 -10.81
N ALA A 5 -12.20 -4.01 -11.55
CA ALA A 5 -12.31 -4.34 -12.97
C ALA A 5 -11.31 -3.57 -13.87
N ASP A 6 -10.83 -2.42 -13.43
CA ASP A 6 -9.84 -1.60 -14.12
C ASP A 6 -8.41 -1.77 -13.56
N SER A 7 -8.21 -2.78 -12.70
CA SER A 7 -6.90 -3.11 -12.13
C SER A 7 -6.10 -4.08 -13.01
N ARG A 8 -4.80 -4.22 -12.72
CA ARG A 8 -3.94 -5.22 -13.37
C ARG A 8 -4.42 -6.66 -13.16
N GLY A 9 -5.07 -6.94 -12.03
CA GLY A 9 -5.60 -8.27 -11.73
C GLY A 9 -6.77 -8.68 -12.63
N ALA A 10 -7.42 -7.72 -13.32
CA ALA A 10 -8.52 -7.99 -14.23
C ALA A 10 -8.07 -8.14 -15.71
N LEU A 11 -6.78 -8.00 -16.01
CA LEU A 11 -6.27 -8.12 -17.37
C LEU A 11 -6.21 -9.59 -17.83
N ARG A 12 -6.61 -9.85 -19.08
CA ARG A 12 -6.47 -11.17 -19.70
C ARG A 12 -5.01 -11.61 -19.69
N GLY A 13 -4.74 -12.85 -19.25
CA GLY A 13 -3.38 -13.40 -19.14
C GLY A 13 -2.69 -13.10 -17.80
N TYR A 14 -3.37 -12.40 -16.88
CA TYR A 14 -2.89 -12.09 -15.52
C TYR A 14 -3.69 -12.84 -14.45
N GLU A 15 -4.32 -13.96 -14.79
CA GLU A 15 -5.11 -14.78 -13.86
C GLU A 15 -4.26 -15.24 -12.66
N TRP A 16 -2.99 -15.57 -12.88
CA TRP A 16 -2.02 -15.89 -11.83
C TRP A 16 -1.81 -14.76 -10.82
N LEU A 17 -1.95 -13.50 -11.26
CA LEU A 17 -1.85 -12.33 -10.39
C LEU A 17 -3.16 -12.13 -9.63
N ALA A 18 -4.30 -12.34 -10.29
CA ALA A 18 -5.61 -12.29 -9.66
C ALA A 18 -5.68 -13.25 -8.47
N ASP A 19 -5.27 -14.51 -8.66
CA ASP A 19 -5.27 -15.52 -7.60
C ASP A 19 -4.41 -15.08 -6.40
N ARG A 20 -3.25 -14.46 -6.65
CA ARG A 20 -2.38 -13.93 -5.60
C ARG A 20 -2.98 -12.73 -4.87
N LEU A 21 -3.69 -11.86 -5.59
CA LEU A 21 -4.36 -10.69 -5.01
C LEU A 21 -5.62 -11.07 -4.22
N ALA A 22 -6.20 -12.23 -4.53
CA ALA A 22 -7.37 -12.79 -3.85
C ALA A 22 -7.02 -13.70 -2.67
N ASP A 23 -5.74 -13.86 -2.33
CA ASP A 23 -5.30 -14.62 -1.16
C ASP A 23 -5.88 -14.01 0.12
N GLN A 24 -6.71 -14.77 0.83
CA GLN A 24 -7.50 -14.26 1.95
C GLN A 24 -6.60 -13.78 3.10
N GLU A 25 -5.50 -14.49 3.38
CA GLU A 25 -4.56 -14.09 4.44
C GLU A 25 -3.92 -12.72 4.14
N SER A 26 -3.50 -12.52 2.89
CA SER A 26 -2.96 -11.24 2.43
C SER A 26 -4.00 -10.13 2.47
N VAL A 27 -5.24 -10.41 2.06
CA VAL A 27 -6.35 -9.44 2.14
C VAL A 27 -6.63 -9.05 3.59
N ASP A 28 -6.68 -10.00 4.52
CA ASP A 28 -6.94 -9.73 5.93
C ASP A 28 -5.84 -8.86 6.56
N LYS A 29 -4.57 -9.05 6.17
CA LYS A 29 -3.45 -8.16 6.56
C LYS A 29 -3.64 -6.75 6.02
N VAL A 30 -4.05 -6.59 4.76
CA VAL A 30 -4.32 -5.28 4.16
C VAL A 30 -5.48 -4.58 4.87
N GLU A 31 -6.55 -5.30 5.21
CA GLU A 31 -7.68 -4.73 5.95
C GLU A 31 -7.28 -4.29 7.37
N ARG A 32 -6.35 -5.00 8.03
CA ARG A 32 -5.79 -4.56 9.32
C ARG A 32 -4.97 -3.26 9.22
N LEU A 33 -4.41 -2.94 8.06
CA LEU A 33 -3.69 -1.68 7.83
C LEU A 33 -4.62 -0.49 7.56
N ARG A 34 -5.85 -0.73 7.11
CA ARG A 34 -6.79 0.31 6.70
C ARG A 34 -7.08 1.33 7.81
N PRO A 35 -7.36 0.95 9.07
CA PRO A 35 -7.59 1.92 10.14
C PRO A 35 -6.38 2.81 10.42
N ILE A 36 -5.16 2.27 10.28
CA ILE A 36 -3.92 3.04 10.46
C ILE A 36 -3.81 4.11 9.37
N ALA A 37 -4.08 3.75 8.10
CA ALA A 37 -4.07 4.69 7.00
C ALA A 37 -5.13 5.80 7.16
N GLU A 38 -6.34 5.43 7.60
CA GLU A 38 -7.45 6.35 7.87
C GLU A 38 -7.12 7.34 9.00
N GLU A 39 -6.53 6.87 10.11
CA GLU A 39 -6.08 7.73 11.22
C GLU A 39 -5.02 8.74 10.78
N LEU A 40 -4.12 8.33 9.88
CA LEU A 40 -3.09 9.19 9.30
C LEU A 40 -3.61 10.08 8.15
N GLY A 41 -4.89 9.93 7.76
CA GLY A 41 -5.51 10.71 6.69
C GLY A 41 -4.93 10.43 5.30
N CYS A 42 -4.44 9.21 5.05
CA CYS A 42 -3.76 8.83 3.81
C CYS A 42 -4.36 7.58 3.16
N THR A 43 -4.03 7.34 1.89
CA THR A 43 -4.43 6.10 1.20
C THR A 43 -3.52 4.94 1.63
N LEU A 44 -4.00 3.70 1.52
CA LEU A 44 -3.16 2.51 1.73
C LEU A 44 -1.92 2.48 0.81
N ALA A 45 -2.05 3.01 -0.42
CA ALA A 45 -0.93 3.13 -1.35
C ALA A 45 0.11 4.12 -0.83
N GLN A 46 -0.31 5.30 -0.35
CA GLN A 46 0.57 6.28 0.27
C GLN A 46 1.26 5.74 1.51
N LEU A 47 0.53 5.07 2.41
CA LEU A 47 1.08 4.43 3.60
C LEU A 47 2.16 3.40 3.22
N SER A 48 1.89 2.55 2.22
CA SER A 48 2.83 1.51 1.78
C SER A 48 4.12 2.10 1.20
N ILE A 49 4.00 3.17 0.40
CA ILE A 49 5.16 3.86 -0.20
C ILE A 49 5.97 4.56 0.90
N ALA A 50 5.31 5.25 1.83
CA ALA A 50 5.96 5.90 2.96
C ALA A 50 6.69 4.90 3.85
N TRP A 51 6.08 3.74 4.12
CA TRP A 51 6.70 2.66 4.89
C TRP A 51 7.98 2.13 4.23
N CYS A 52 7.96 1.91 2.91
CA CYS A 52 9.17 1.54 2.16
C CYS A 52 10.26 2.62 2.26
N ALA A 53 9.87 3.90 2.18
CA ALA A 53 10.80 5.04 2.24
C ALA A 53 11.33 5.33 3.67
N ALA A 54 10.63 4.88 4.71
CA ALA A 54 11.05 5.04 6.10
C ALA A 54 12.26 4.17 6.47
N ASN A 55 12.53 3.11 5.70
CA ASN A 55 13.68 2.25 5.95
C ASN A 55 14.99 3.00 5.58
N PRO A 56 15.92 3.22 6.53
CA PRO A 56 17.16 3.95 6.26
C PRO A 56 18.10 3.25 5.27
N HIS A 57 17.87 1.98 4.97
CA HIS A 57 18.61 1.21 3.96
C HIS A 57 18.02 1.31 2.55
N VAL A 58 16.89 1.99 2.37
CA VAL A 58 16.25 2.20 1.07
C VAL A 58 16.62 3.58 0.54
N SER A 59 17.34 3.63 -0.58
CA SER A 59 17.69 4.92 -1.23
C SER A 59 16.58 5.46 -2.14
N THR A 60 15.75 4.58 -2.71
CA THR A 60 14.69 4.97 -3.65
C THR A 60 13.54 3.96 -3.63
N VAL A 61 12.32 4.47 -3.80
CA VAL A 61 11.10 3.67 -3.95
C VAL A 61 10.58 3.85 -5.37
N ILE A 62 10.58 2.77 -6.15
CA ILE A 62 10.10 2.77 -7.53
C ILE A 62 8.59 2.54 -7.52
N THR A 63 7.81 3.53 -7.98
CA THR A 63 6.34 3.43 -8.04
C THR A 63 5.87 3.13 -9.46
N GLY A 64 4.80 2.33 -9.56
CA GLY A 64 4.11 2.05 -10.82
C GLY A 64 2.74 2.72 -10.87
N ALA A 65 2.35 3.22 -12.03
CA ALA A 65 1.04 3.82 -12.28
C ALA A 65 0.54 3.48 -13.69
N SER A 66 -0.76 3.24 -13.84
CA SER A 66 -1.42 3.07 -15.15
C SER A 66 -2.06 4.37 -15.66
N ARG A 67 -2.17 5.39 -14.80
CA ARG A 67 -2.71 6.72 -15.13
C ARG A 67 -2.00 7.81 -14.34
N ALA A 68 -1.97 9.02 -14.89
CA ALA A 68 -1.25 10.15 -14.30
C ALA A 68 -1.73 10.49 -12.87
N SER A 69 -3.04 10.37 -12.59
CA SER A 69 -3.58 10.66 -11.26
C SER A 69 -3.01 9.76 -10.16
N GLN A 70 -2.62 8.52 -10.47
CA GLN A 70 -1.96 7.63 -9.51
C GLN A 70 -0.54 8.09 -9.19
N VAL A 71 0.17 8.69 -10.14
CA VAL A 71 1.49 9.27 -9.86
C VAL A 71 1.35 10.41 -8.86
N THR A 72 0.36 11.29 -9.08
CA THR A 72 0.05 12.38 -8.15
C THR A 72 -0.37 11.85 -6.77
N ASP A 73 -1.25 10.84 -6.72
CA ASP A 73 -1.67 10.22 -5.45
C ASP A 73 -0.49 9.60 -4.70
N ASN A 74 0.38 8.86 -5.40
CA ASN A 74 1.56 8.23 -4.82
C ASN A 74 2.50 9.25 -4.15
N PHE A 75 2.63 10.47 -4.70
CA PHE A 75 3.49 11.50 -4.11
C PHE A 75 2.97 12.05 -2.78
N GLY A 76 1.68 11.87 -2.46
CA GLY A 76 1.15 12.16 -1.12
C GLY A 76 1.83 11.34 0.00
N ALA A 77 2.53 10.25 -0.34
CA ALA A 77 3.34 9.48 0.61
C ALA A 77 4.45 10.31 1.27
N ILE A 78 4.92 11.38 0.63
CA ILE A 78 5.94 12.28 1.19
C ILE A 78 5.43 12.96 2.47
N ASP A 79 4.15 13.31 2.51
CA ASP A 79 3.52 13.94 3.68
C ASP A 79 3.27 12.92 4.81
N VAL A 80 3.11 11.65 4.46
CA VAL A 80 2.89 10.54 5.42
C VAL A 80 4.21 10.10 6.08
N LEU A 81 5.32 10.12 5.33
CA LEU A 81 6.63 9.68 5.80
C LEU A 81 7.04 10.22 7.20
N PRO A 82 6.97 11.54 7.49
CA PRO A 82 7.31 12.05 8.82
C PRO A 82 6.33 11.64 9.93
N MET A 83 5.14 11.12 9.58
CA MET A 83 4.13 10.65 10.54
C MET A 83 4.38 9.21 11.00
N LEU A 84 5.29 8.48 10.36
CA LEU A 84 5.63 7.09 10.71
C LEU A 84 6.53 7.04 11.96
N THR A 85 5.95 7.38 13.12
CA THR A 85 6.60 7.27 14.41
C THR A 85 6.89 5.80 14.76
N PRO A 86 7.79 5.52 15.74
CA PRO A 86 8.03 4.15 16.20
C PRO A 86 6.76 3.41 16.61
N ASP A 87 5.80 4.11 17.24
CA ASP A 87 4.51 3.53 17.63
C ASP A 87 3.65 3.15 16.40
N VAL A 88 3.62 4.00 15.38
CA VAL A 88 2.92 3.70 14.12
C VAL A 88 3.57 2.52 13.40
N LEU A 89 4.90 2.47 13.33
CA LEU A 89 5.63 1.36 12.73
C LEU A 89 5.37 0.04 13.46
N ALA A 90 5.35 0.03 14.79
CA ALA A 90 5.01 -1.15 15.58
C ALA A 90 3.56 -1.62 15.34
N ARG A 91 2.61 -0.69 15.16
CA ARG A 91 1.22 -1.03 14.78
C ARG A 91 1.14 -1.65 13.40
N ILE A 92 1.90 -1.14 12.43
CA ILE A 92 2.00 -1.71 11.08
C ILE A 92 2.57 -3.14 11.15
N GLU A 93 3.65 -3.35 11.90
CA GLU A 93 4.25 -4.68 12.10
C GLU A 93 3.25 -5.67 12.71
N SER A 94 2.53 -5.25 13.76
CA SER A 94 1.48 -6.08 14.37
C SER A 94 0.31 -6.37 13.42
N ALA A 95 0.02 -5.50 12.45
CA ALA A 95 -1.05 -5.68 11.48
C ALA A 95 -0.67 -6.67 10.37
N ILE A 96 0.61 -6.84 10.07
CA ILE A 96 1.09 -7.76 9.03
C ILE A 96 1.62 -9.10 9.57
N ALA A 97 1.87 -9.16 10.89
CA ALA A 97 2.19 -10.38 11.62
C ALA A 97 1.05 -11.42 11.56
#